data_AF-A0A8S1XUV6-F1
#
_entry.id   AF-A0A8S1XUV6-F1
#
_cell.length_a   1.000
_cell.length_b   1.000
_cell.length_c   1.000
_cell.angle_alpha   90.00
_cell.angle_beta   90.00
_cell.angle_gamma   90.00
#
_symmetry.space_group_name_H-M   'P 1'
#
loop_
_entity.id
_entity.type
_entity.pdbx_description
1 polymer ?
#
loop_
_entity_poly.entity_id
_entity_poly.type
_entity_poly.pdbx_seq_one_letter_code
_entity_poly.pdbx_strand_id
1 'polypeptide(L)'
;MKQISCPKHEGSFLLYLNIGREKVEYMCDICYQELEYITPHLNPINIIHIKTLFQQPEHLISKLNIKSSLKQFFTFMEKFNDKTIVNIFDDFNNILKDLQKLLLKVQQELEYDSKNISEMKQKIRNQLNDVFKLDSFKQQILKLQQLEDSVNYSTIKENEQDLYQHLQDLTRNNSEELNKILMEILSGVKQQLSIENQQDYPQYKNLLKFIKLYDYEQLNFLNKIVLLQNEQKLLTLYSKQKLLNFIQHKQNYTKKISLQQIYLDTRDGLNIQTFWKKADKKKDLLMIFASKSGYIFGGYSPCLSDKSKGTYVADHQLSSFLFSETYDEIYPIKLGQRSNAIYCSESYGPIFGSGHDLFIGADFQTGSSIQKSYDFGNSQLETQIFGYSIPNIKEFEIFQVQFD
;
A
#
# COMPACT_ATOMS: atom_id res chain seq x y z
N MET A 1 47.90 2.92 -9.20
CA MET A 1 48.48 1.70 -8.60
C MET A 1 49.66 1.29 -9.48
N LYS A 2 50.82 0.93 -8.90
CA LYS A 2 51.95 0.44 -9.71
C LYS A 2 51.53 -0.85 -10.43
N GLN A 3 51.81 -0.94 -11.72
CA GLN A 3 51.53 -2.15 -12.50
C GLN A 3 52.53 -3.24 -12.07
N ILE A 4 52.03 -4.45 -11.84
CA ILE A 4 52.84 -5.61 -11.45
C ILE A 4 52.93 -6.53 -12.67
N SER A 5 54.14 -6.79 -13.14
CA SER A 5 54.37 -7.64 -14.32
C SER A 5 53.92 -9.07 -14.07
N CYS A 6 53.35 -9.69 -15.10
CA CYS A 6 52.99 -11.10 -15.08
C CYS A 6 54.26 -11.96 -15.20
N PRO A 7 54.48 -12.94 -14.30
CA PRO A 7 55.65 -13.81 -14.40
C PRO A 7 55.56 -14.84 -15.54
N LYS A 8 54.37 -15.08 -16.09
CA LYS A 8 54.13 -16.07 -17.16
C LYS A 8 54.16 -15.47 -18.56
N HIS A 9 53.87 -14.17 -18.69
CA HIS A 9 53.70 -13.50 -19.97
C HIS A 9 54.44 -12.17 -19.96
N GLU A 10 55.54 -12.11 -20.70
CA GLU A 10 56.37 -10.91 -20.81
C GLU A 10 55.58 -9.74 -21.43
N GLY A 11 55.72 -8.55 -20.85
CA GLY A 11 55.00 -7.35 -21.28
C GLY A 11 53.55 -7.24 -20.79
N SER A 12 52.98 -8.30 -20.20
CA SER A 12 51.65 -8.28 -19.59
C SER A 12 51.69 -7.96 -18.09
N PHE A 13 50.55 -7.52 -17.56
CA PHE A 13 50.41 -7.13 -16.16
C PHE A 13 49.31 -7.93 -15.46
N LEU A 14 49.44 -8.14 -14.15
CA LEU A 14 48.42 -8.79 -13.35
C LEU A 14 47.20 -7.87 -13.21
N LEU A 15 46.05 -8.34 -13.71
CA LEU A 15 44.80 -7.57 -13.78
C LEU A 15 43.64 -8.27 -13.06
N TYR A 16 43.70 -9.59 -12.88
CA TYR A 16 42.60 -10.39 -12.34
C TYR A 16 43.06 -11.28 -11.18
N LEU A 17 42.10 -11.64 -10.34
CA LEU A 17 42.18 -12.68 -9.32
C LEU A 17 41.22 -13.81 -9.70
N ASN A 18 41.74 -15.03 -9.83
CA ASN A 18 40.95 -16.23 -10.00
C ASN A 18 40.84 -16.96 -8.67
N ILE A 19 39.61 -17.14 -8.20
CA ILE A 19 39.31 -17.75 -6.90
C ILE A 19 38.82 -19.17 -7.15
N GLY A 20 39.75 -20.11 -7.13
CA GLY A 20 39.45 -21.54 -7.20
C GLY A 20 38.99 -22.09 -5.85
N ARG A 21 38.51 -23.34 -5.85
CA ARG A 21 38.14 -24.05 -4.60
C ARG A 21 39.33 -24.31 -3.68
N GLU A 22 40.52 -24.48 -4.26
CA GLU A 22 41.73 -24.92 -3.53
C GLU A 22 42.87 -23.89 -3.55
N LYS A 23 42.85 -22.94 -4.48
CA LYS A 23 43.89 -21.91 -4.62
C LYS A 23 43.34 -20.61 -5.21
N VAL A 24 44.05 -19.52 -4.92
CA VAL A 24 43.81 -18.18 -5.50
C VAL A 24 45.02 -17.81 -6.34
N GLU A 25 44.79 -17.34 -7.56
CA GLU A 25 45.85 -17.02 -8.52
C GLU A 25 45.66 -15.62 -9.12
N TYR A 26 46.77 -14.88 -9.26
CA TYR A 26 46.79 -13.65 -10.05
C TYR A 26 46.93 -13.98 -11.54
N MET A 27 46.24 -13.23 -12.39
CA MET A 27 46.22 -13.45 -13.84
C MET A 27 46.36 -12.14 -14.60
N CYS A 28 47.11 -12.16 -15.70
CA CYS A 28 46.99 -11.15 -16.75
C CYS A 28 45.86 -11.47 -17.72
N ASP A 29 45.66 -10.61 -18.71
CA ASP A 29 44.77 -10.81 -19.86
C ASP A 29 45.08 -12.08 -20.65
N ILE A 30 46.36 -12.37 -20.90
CA ILE A 30 46.76 -13.58 -21.65
C ILE A 30 46.50 -14.84 -20.82
N CYS A 31 46.86 -14.84 -19.53
CA CYS A 31 46.50 -15.93 -18.60
C CYS A 31 44.99 -16.20 -18.60
N TYR A 32 44.17 -15.15 -18.64
CA TYR A 32 42.71 -15.25 -18.65
C TYR A 32 42.20 -15.94 -19.91
N GLN A 33 42.68 -15.51 -21.07
CA GLN A 33 42.32 -16.10 -22.37
C GLN A 33 42.75 -17.57 -22.48
N GLU A 34 43.96 -17.90 -22.01
CA GLU A 34 44.44 -19.29 -21.98
C GLU A 34 43.54 -20.19 -21.11
N LEU A 35 43.10 -19.68 -19.95
CA LEU A 35 42.20 -20.40 -19.07
C LEU A 35 40.82 -20.59 -19.72
N GLU A 36 40.29 -19.56 -20.38
CA GLU A 36 39.02 -19.60 -21.13
C GLU A 36 39.05 -20.63 -22.26
N TYR A 37 40.18 -20.75 -22.95
CA TYR A 37 40.41 -21.74 -24.00
C TYR A 37 40.46 -23.18 -23.47
N ILE A 38 41.14 -23.40 -22.35
CA ILE A 38 41.29 -24.75 -21.73
C ILE A 38 39.99 -25.20 -21.07
N THR A 39 39.19 -24.26 -20.59
CA THR A 39 37.93 -24.53 -19.89
C THR A 39 36.79 -23.68 -20.47
N PRO A 40 36.21 -24.06 -21.62
CA PRO A 40 35.18 -23.29 -22.31
C PRO A 40 33.84 -23.17 -21.55
N HIS A 41 33.72 -23.81 -20.38
CA HIS A 41 32.62 -23.67 -19.43
C HIS A 41 33.07 -23.13 -18.07
N LEU A 42 34.19 -22.39 -18.03
CA LEU A 42 34.58 -21.62 -16.86
C LEU A 42 33.39 -20.82 -16.38
N ASN A 43 33.02 -21.03 -15.12
CA ASN A 43 32.04 -20.21 -14.48
C ASN A 43 32.68 -18.82 -14.29
N PRO A 44 32.27 -17.77 -15.04
CA PRO A 44 32.93 -16.45 -15.01
C PRO A 44 32.89 -15.80 -13.63
N ILE A 45 32.06 -16.35 -12.74
CA ILE A 45 31.77 -15.90 -11.38
C ILE A 45 33.02 -15.88 -10.47
N ASN A 46 34.08 -16.62 -10.80
CA ASN A 46 35.27 -16.75 -9.94
C ASN A 46 36.44 -15.83 -10.32
N ILE A 47 36.32 -15.05 -11.40
CA ILE A 47 37.39 -14.18 -11.89
C ILE A 47 37.00 -12.73 -11.62
N ILE A 48 37.83 -12.04 -10.85
CA ILE A 48 37.56 -10.67 -10.40
C ILE A 48 38.69 -9.76 -10.89
N HIS A 49 38.33 -8.69 -11.60
CA HIS A 49 39.29 -7.67 -11.95
C HIS A 49 39.76 -6.92 -10.70
N ILE A 50 41.07 -6.82 -10.51
CA ILE A 50 41.71 -6.26 -9.30
C ILE A 50 41.26 -4.81 -9.04
N LYS A 51 41.11 -4.00 -10.09
CA LYS A 51 40.58 -2.64 -9.96
C LYS A 51 39.15 -2.63 -9.38
N THR A 52 38.29 -3.56 -9.82
CA THR A 52 36.92 -3.70 -9.32
C THR A 52 36.95 -4.13 -7.86
N LEU A 53 37.82 -5.08 -7.50
CA LEU A 53 38.02 -5.50 -6.11
C LEU A 53 38.31 -4.33 -5.17
N PHE A 54 39.20 -3.40 -5.56
CA PHE A 54 39.54 -2.25 -4.73
C PHE A 54 38.43 -1.21 -4.64
N GLN A 55 37.57 -1.13 -5.66
CA GLN A 55 36.45 -0.19 -5.68
C GLN A 55 35.21 -0.77 -5.00
N GLN A 56 35.03 -2.09 -5.02
CA GLN A 56 33.84 -2.82 -4.58
C GLN A 56 34.25 -4.13 -3.89
N PRO A 57 34.82 -4.08 -2.67
CA PRO A 57 35.25 -5.27 -1.94
C PRO A 57 34.10 -6.25 -1.64
N GLU A 58 32.87 -5.77 -1.54
CA GLU A 58 31.65 -6.58 -1.42
C GLU A 58 31.46 -7.55 -2.59
N HIS A 59 31.90 -7.19 -3.80
CA HIS A 59 31.86 -8.07 -4.97
C HIS A 59 32.71 -9.33 -4.75
N LEU A 60 33.86 -9.20 -4.08
CA LEU A 60 34.66 -10.36 -3.70
C LEU A 60 33.94 -11.24 -2.69
N ILE A 61 33.40 -10.62 -1.63
CA ILE A 61 32.72 -11.35 -0.55
C ILE A 61 31.50 -12.12 -1.09
N SER A 62 30.80 -11.55 -2.07
CA SER A 62 29.67 -12.22 -2.74
C SER A 62 30.07 -13.50 -3.49
N LYS A 63 31.33 -13.63 -3.92
CA LYS A 63 31.86 -14.83 -4.59
C LYS A 63 32.41 -15.88 -3.63
N LEU A 64 32.72 -15.52 -2.38
CA LEU A 64 33.29 -16.45 -1.41
C LEU A 64 32.25 -17.48 -0.93
N ASN A 65 32.76 -18.64 -0.47
CA ASN A 65 31.94 -19.67 0.16
C ASN A 65 31.70 -19.35 1.64
N ILE A 66 30.82 -18.39 1.89
CA ILE A 66 30.44 -17.93 3.23
C ILE A 66 29.00 -18.32 3.57
N LYS A 67 28.61 -18.13 4.84
CA LYS A 67 27.24 -18.35 5.32
C LYS A 67 26.23 -17.66 4.40
N SER A 68 25.16 -18.38 4.04
CA SER A 68 24.14 -17.94 3.07
C SER A 68 23.58 -16.55 3.35
N SER A 69 23.32 -16.23 4.63
CA SER A 69 22.82 -14.92 5.05
C SER A 69 23.79 -13.78 4.74
N LEU A 70 25.10 -13.99 4.91
CA LEU A 70 26.12 -13.00 4.58
C LEU A 70 26.28 -12.87 3.07
N LYS A 71 26.25 -14.00 2.35
CA LYS A 71 26.31 -14.00 0.88
C LYS A 71 25.16 -13.19 0.28
N GLN A 72 23.93 -13.39 0.77
CA GLN A 72 22.76 -12.62 0.36
C GLN A 72 22.94 -11.11 0.59
N PHE A 73 23.46 -10.73 1.76
CA PHE A 73 23.74 -9.33 2.09
C PHE A 73 24.76 -8.69 1.14
N PHE A 74 25.89 -9.34 0.88
CA PHE A 74 26.93 -8.76 0.01
C PHE A 74 26.55 -8.80 -1.48
N THR A 75 25.78 -9.81 -1.93
CA THR A 75 25.18 -9.80 -3.28
C THR A 75 24.18 -8.65 -3.43
N PHE A 76 23.43 -8.31 -2.38
CA PHE A 76 22.58 -7.13 -2.36
C PHE A 76 23.41 -5.85 -2.51
N MET A 77 24.45 -5.67 -1.70
CA MET A 77 25.33 -4.49 -1.76
C MET A 77 25.95 -4.29 -3.15
N GLU A 78 26.41 -5.37 -3.79
CA GLU A 78 26.95 -5.35 -5.16
C GLU A 78 25.93 -4.81 -6.19
N LYS A 79 24.67 -5.22 -6.05
CA LYS A 79 23.57 -4.80 -6.94
C LYS A 79 23.20 -3.33 -6.73
N PHE A 80 23.24 -2.86 -5.49
CA PHE A 80 22.90 -1.48 -5.10
C PHE A 80 24.15 -0.61 -4.88
N ASN A 81 25.06 -0.61 -5.84
CA ASN A 81 26.18 0.34 -5.86
C ASN A 81 25.71 1.78 -6.09
N ASP A 82 26.61 2.75 -5.89
CA ASP A 82 26.35 4.19 -6.01
C ASP A 82 25.63 4.57 -7.31
N LYS A 83 26.04 3.98 -8.45
CA LYS A 83 25.42 4.27 -9.75
C LYS A 83 23.98 3.76 -9.80
N THR A 84 23.74 2.55 -9.31
CA THR A 84 22.38 1.99 -9.25
C THR A 84 21.49 2.84 -8.33
N ILE A 85 22.01 3.27 -7.18
CA ILE A 85 21.29 4.13 -6.24
C ILE A 85 20.92 5.46 -6.89
N VAL A 86 21.87 6.14 -7.54
CA VAL A 86 21.64 7.40 -8.25
C VAL A 86 20.56 7.25 -9.32
N ASN A 87 20.67 6.23 -10.18
CA ASN A 87 19.67 5.98 -11.22
C ASN A 87 18.26 5.78 -10.64
N ILE A 88 18.15 5.03 -9.54
CA ILE A 88 16.87 4.81 -8.86
C ILE A 88 16.31 6.13 -8.31
N PHE A 89 17.15 6.98 -7.70
CA PHE A 89 16.71 8.29 -7.23
C PHE A 89 16.26 9.20 -8.38
N ASP A 90 16.95 9.16 -9.51
CA ASP A 90 16.57 9.92 -10.70
C ASP A 90 15.23 9.46 -11.26
N ASP A 91 14.99 8.14 -11.34
CA ASP A 91 13.70 7.58 -11.75
C ASP A 91 12.57 8.02 -10.80
N PHE A 92 12.80 7.97 -9.49
CA PHE A 92 11.83 8.44 -8.50
C PHE A 92 11.54 9.94 -8.64
N ASN A 93 12.57 10.75 -8.84
CA ASN A 93 12.42 12.19 -9.09
C ASN A 93 11.61 12.47 -10.36
N ASN A 94 11.78 11.66 -11.41
CA ASN A 94 11.00 11.79 -12.64
C ASN A 94 9.52 11.44 -12.40
N ILE A 95 9.22 10.38 -11.64
CA ILE A 95 7.85 10.03 -11.25
C ILE A 95 7.20 11.18 -10.46
N LEU A 96 7.91 11.78 -9.51
CA LEU A 96 7.41 12.93 -8.74
C LEU A 96 7.10 14.12 -9.65
N LYS A 97 7.97 14.44 -10.61
CA LYS A 97 7.74 15.52 -11.58
C LYS A 97 6.49 15.26 -12.42
N ASP A 98 6.28 14.02 -12.87
CA ASP A 98 5.11 13.68 -13.68
C ASP A 98 3.81 13.70 -12.86
N LEU A 99 3.86 13.25 -11.59
CA LEU A 99 2.75 13.39 -10.65
C LEU A 99 2.38 14.87 -10.44
N GLN A 100 3.37 15.73 -10.22
CA GLN A 100 3.16 17.18 -10.07
C GLN A 100 2.49 17.78 -11.31
N LYS A 101 2.97 17.45 -12.52
CA LYS A 101 2.34 17.92 -13.77
C LYS A 101 0.89 17.45 -13.89
N LEU A 102 0.60 16.22 -13.48
CA LEU A 102 -0.74 15.65 -13.58
C LEU A 102 -1.71 16.29 -12.59
N LEU A 103 -1.26 16.53 -11.35
CA LEU A 103 -2.02 17.28 -10.35
C LEU A 103 -2.34 18.70 -10.85
N LEU A 104 -1.39 19.37 -11.50
CA LEU A 104 -1.64 20.69 -12.09
C LEU A 104 -2.72 20.65 -13.18
N LYS A 105 -2.74 19.61 -14.03
CA LYS A 105 -3.79 19.42 -15.04
C LYS A 105 -5.16 19.20 -14.42
N VAL A 106 -5.24 18.42 -13.33
CA VAL A 106 -6.49 18.23 -12.57
C VAL A 106 -6.95 19.56 -11.98
N GLN A 107 -6.05 20.35 -11.41
CA GLN A 107 -6.38 21.67 -10.89
C GLN A 107 -6.95 22.57 -11.99
N GLN A 108 -6.30 22.64 -13.15
CA GLN A 108 -6.76 23.45 -14.28
C GLN A 108 -8.14 23.03 -14.79
N GLU A 109 -8.42 21.72 -14.84
CA GLU A 109 -9.74 21.17 -15.18
C GLU A 109 -10.82 21.64 -14.19
N LEU A 110 -10.53 21.55 -12.88
CA LEU A 110 -11.44 22.03 -11.84
C LEU A 110 -11.65 23.55 -11.86
N GLU A 111 -10.61 24.32 -12.14
CA GLU A 111 -10.68 25.78 -12.26
C GLU A 111 -11.55 26.19 -13.46
N TYR A 112 -11.42 25.50 -14.59
CA TYR A 112 -12.26 25.70 -15.77
C TYR A 112 -13.73 25.45 -15.46
N ASP A 113 -14.05 24.32 -14.83
CA ASP A 113 -15.42 23.99 -14.46
C ASP A 113 -15.99 24.98 -13.43
N SER A 114 -15.20 25.38 -12.44
CA SER A 114 -15.59 26.40 -11.45
C SER A 114 -15.94 27.73 -12.14
N LYS A 115 -15.15 28.15 -13.14
CA LYS A 115 -15.43 29.36 -13.91
C LYS A 115 -16.75 29.24 -14.67
N ASN A 116 -16.98 28.11 -15.35
CA ASN A 116 -18.22 27.86 -16.10
C ASN A 116 -19.45 27.86 -15.18
N ILE A 117 -19.36 27.26 -13.99
CA ILE A 117 -20.43 27.28 -12.98
C ILE A 117 -20.71 28.70 -12.50
N SER A 118 -19.67 29.51 -12.29
CA SER A 118 -19.83 30.91 -11.88
C SER A 118 -20.53 31.74 -12.97
N GLU A 119 -20.10 31.59 -14.23
CA GLU A 119 -20.74 32.26 -15.38
C GLU A 119 -22.20 31.82 -15.54
N MET A 120 -22.48 30.52 -15.37
CA MET A 120 -23.83 29.96 -15.37
C MET A 120 -24.71 30.62 -14.30
N LYS A 121 -24.20 30.68 -13.06
CA LYS A 121 -24.91 31.31 -11.94
C LYS A 121 -25.22 32.77 -12.22
N GLN A 122 -24.29 33.49 -12.85
CA GLN A 122 -24.50 34.89 -13.21
C GLN A 122 -25.56 35.07 -14.31
N LYS A 123 -25.55 34.21 -15.34
CA LYS A 123 -26.59 34.23 -16.39
C LYS A 123 -27.98 33.97 -15.82
N ILE A 124 -28.13 32.94 -14.98
CA ILE A 124 -29.40 32.63 -14.30
C ILE A 124 -29.85 33.84 -13.47
N ARG A 125 -28.95 34.45 -12.68
CA ARG A 125 -29.27 35.65 -11.89
C ARG A 125 -29.77 36.81 -12.76
N ASN A 126 -29.12 37.07 -13.89
CA ASN A 126 -29.54 38.14 -14.80
C ASN A 126 -30.94 37.87 -15.36
N GLN A 127 -31.22 36.64 -15.83
CA GLN A 127 -32.54 36.27 -16.33
C GLN A 127 -33.62 36.32 -15.24
N LEU A 128 -33.30 35.92 -14.01
CA LEU A 128 -34.21 36.04 -12.88
C LEU A 128 -34.47 37.51 -12.49
N ASN A 129 -33.46 38.38 -12.57
CA ASN A 129 -33.65 39.81 -12.34
C ASN A 129 -34.70 40.39 -13.30
N ASP A 130 -34.70 39.95 -14.56
CA ASP A 130 -35.68 40.37 -15.57
C ASP A 130 -37.08 39.84 -15.23
N VAL A 131 -37.21 38.55 -14.93
CA VAL A 131 -38.49 37.90 -14.56
C VAL A 131 -39.12 38.58 -13.35
N PHE A 132 -38.33 38.80 -12.31
CA PHE A 132 -38.81 39.40 -11.08
C PHE A 132 -38.78 40.94 -11.11
N LYS A 133 -38.33 41.57 -12.20
CA LYS A 133 -38.15 43.02 -12.34
C LYS A 133 -37.39 43.64 -11.15
N LEU A 134 -36.39 42.95 -10.64
CA LEU A 134 -35.71 43.31 -9.39
C LEU A 134 -35.07 44.70 -9.44
N ASP A 135 -34.66 45.17 -10.62
CA ASP A 135 -34.11 46.52 -10.75
C ASP A 135 -35.17 47.61 -10.54
N SER A 136 -36.42 47.39 -10.96
CA SER A 136 -37.52 48.31 -10.65
C SER A 136 -37.77 48.39 -9.14
N PHE A 137 -37.76 47.25 -8.46
CA PHE A 137 -37.89 47.20 -7.00
C PHE A 137 -36.72 47.87 -6.29
N LYS A 138 -35.47 47.64 -6.74
CA LYS A 138 -34.31 48.35 -6.20
C LYS A 138 -34.45 49.86 -6.35
N GLN A 139 -34.92 50.36 -7.50
CA GLN A 139 -35.13 51.78 -7.72
C GLN A 139 -36.22 52.36 -6.79
N GLN A 140 -37.29 51.60 -6.52
CA GLN A 140 -38.31 52.01 -5.53
C GLN A 140 -37.73 52.08 -4.11
N ILE A 141 -36.95 51.08 -3.69
CA ILE A 141 -36.29 51.08 -2.38
C ILE A 141 -35.26 52.22 -2.26
N LEU A 142 -34.48 52.48 -3.31
CA LEU A 142 -33.53 53.60 -3.34
C LEU A 142 -34.23 54.96 -3.20
N LYS A 143 -35.39 55.14 -3.85
CA LYS A 143 -36.21 56.35 -3.69
C LYS A 143 -36.71 56.52 -2.25
N LEU A 144 -37.11 55.42 -1.59
CA LEU A 144 -37.51 55.44 -0.19
C LEU A 144 -36.33 55.77 0.75
N GLN A 145 -35.12 55.29 0.43
CA GLN A 145 -33.90 55.59 1.20
C GLN A 145 -33.46 57.05 1.09
N GLN A 146 -33.66 57.68 -0.07
CA GLN A 146 -33.31 59.09 -0.31
C GLN A 146 -34.23 60.09 0.40
N LEU A 147 -35.31 59.63 1.05
CA LEU A 147 -36.29 60.48 1.73
C LEU A 147 -35.94 60.75 3.21
N GLU A 148 -34.82 60.24 3.72
CA GLU A 148 -34.20 60.38 5.07
C GLU A 148 -35.17 60.63 6.25
N ASP A 149 -35.84 61.79 6.36
CA ASP A 149 -36.79 62.14 7.44
C ASP A 149 -38.22 62.54 6.99
N SER A 150 -38.55 62.46 5.71
CA SER A 150 -39.83 62.91 5.11
C SER A 150 -40.68 61.77 4.52
N VAL A 151 -40.47 60.55 4.99
CA VAL A 151 -41.15 59.37 4.44
C VAL A 151 -42.65 59.42 4.75
N ASN A 152 -43.45 59.76 3.73
CA ASN A 152 -44.90 59.75 3.84
C ASN A 152 -45.39 58.30 3.89
N TYR A 153 -46.09 57.94 4.98
CA TYR A 153 -46.68 56.61 5.19
C TYR A 153 -47.54 56.14 4.01
N SER A 154 -48.19 57.05 3.29
CA SER A 154 -48.98 56.70 2.10
C SER A 154 -48.10 56.15 0.96
N THR A 155 -46.89 56.69 0.78
CA THR A 155 -45.95 56.27 -0.27
C THR A 155 -45.36 54.88 0.00
N ILE A 156 -45.13 54.51 1.27
CA ILE A 156 -44.75 53.13 1.63
C ILE A 156 -45.90 52.19 1.28
N LYS A 157 -47.12 52.52 1.70
CA LYS A 157 -48.30 51.66 1.50
C LYS A 157 -48.63 51.44 0.02
N GLU A 158 -48.45 52.47 -0.82
CA GLU A 158 -48.58 52.35 -2.28
C GLU A 158 -47.53 51.39 -2.86
N ASN A 159 -46.25 51.51 -2.45
CA ASN A 159 -45.19 50.58 -2.89
C ASN A 159 -45.45 49.13 -2.44
N GLU A 160 -45.94 48.93 -1.21
CA GLU A 160 -46.31 47.60 -0.70
C GLU A 160 -47.45 46.98 -1.52
N GLN A 161 -48.45 47.78 -1.91
CA GLN A 161 -49.55 47.33 -2.76
C GLN A 161 -49.07 46.96 -4.17
N ASP A 162 -48.21 47.78 -4.77
CA ASP A 162 -47.63 47.51 -6.09
C ASP A 162 -46.78 46.22 -6.09
N LEU A 163 -45.94 46.02 -5.05
CA LEU A 163 -45.15 44.80 -4.88
C LEU A 163 -46.05 43.57 -4.70
N TYR A 164 -47.10 43.68 -3.88
CA TYR A 164 -48.05 42.60 -3.66
C TYR A 164 -48.77 42.19 -4.96
N GLN A 165 -49.24 43.18 -5.74
CA GLN A 165 -49.88 42.91 -7.04
C GLN A 165 -48.92 42.24 -8.02
N HIS A 166 -47.67 42.72 -8.12
CA HIS A 166 -46.68 42.09 -9.01
C HIS A 166 -46.37 40.64 -8.60
N LEU A 167 -46.27 40.33 -7.30
CA LEU A 167 -46.07 38.96 -6.83
C LEU A 167 -47.30 38.07 -7.07
N GLN A 168 -48.51 38.60 -6.90
CA GLN A 168 -49.73 37.88 -7.26
C GLN A 168 -49.76 37.58 -8.75
N ASP A 169 -49.48 38.56 -9.61
CA ASP A 169 -49.44 38.41 -11.07
C ASP A 169 -48.46 37.33 -11.50
N LEU A 170 -47.26 37.31 -10.92
CA LEU A 170 -46.25 36.27 -11.17
C LEU A 170 -46.68 34.87 -10.73
N THR A 171 -47.55 34.75 -9.73
CA THR A 171 -47.99 33.46 -9.15
C THR A 171 -49.41 33.07 -9.54
N ARG A 172 -50.05 33.84 -10.44
CA ARG A 172 -51.37 33.52 -11.00
C ARG A 172 -51.38 32.12 -11.64
N ASN A 173 -52.57 31.51 -11.69
CA ASN A 173 -52.78 30.17 -12.22
C ASN A 173 -51.81 29.14 -11.61
N ASN A 174 -51.66 29.15 -10.28
CA ASN A 174 -50.75 28.27 -9.53
C ASN A 174 -49.30 28.31 -10.04
N SER A 175 -48.84 29.48 -10.50
CA SER A 175 -47.49 29.69 -11.03
C SER A 175 -47.15 28.86 -12.28
N GLU A 176 -48.14 28.36 -13.04
CA GLU A 176 -47.88 27.54 -14.24
C GLU A 176 -46.98 28.27 -15.25
N GLU A 177 -47.26 29.53 -15.54
CA GLU A 177 -46.49 30.35 -16.49
C GLU A 177 -45.10 30.68 -15.96
N LEU A 178 -44.99 31.02 -14.67
CA LEU A 178 -43.70 31.23 -14.01
C LEU A 178 -42.84 29.96 -14.03
N ASN A 179 -43.42 28.80 -13.72
CA ASN A 179 -42.73 27.52 -13.78
C ASN A 179 -42.24 27.20 -15.21
N LYS A 180 -43.03 27.54 -16.23
CA LYS A 180 -42.62 27.40 -17.63
C LYS A 180 -41.41 28.28 -17.96
N ILE A 181 -41.44 29.55 -17.59
CA ILE A 181 -40.32 30.50 -17.81
C ILE A 181 -39.05 30.02 -17.08
N LEU A 182 -39.18 29.56 -15.83
CA LEU A 182 -38.05 29.04 -15.06
C LEU A 182 -37.46 27.78 -15.69
N MET A 183 -38.30 26.88 -16.22
CA MET A 183 -37.85 25.69 -16.94
C MET A 183 -37.17 26.04 -18.28
N GLU A 184 -37.64 27.06 -18.99
CA GLU A 184 -37.00 27.59 -20.21
C GLU A 184 -35.62 28.18 -19.91
N ILE A 185 -35.48 28.97 -18.83
CA ILE A 185 -34.19 29.47 -18.35
C ILE A 185 -33.24 28.30 -18.05
N LEU A 186 -33.70 27.31 -17.26
CA LEU A 186 -32.89 26.16 -16.88
C LEU A 186 -32.46 25.32 -18.10
N SER A 187 -33.35 25.13 -19.07
CA SER A 187 -33.08 24.34 -20.27
C SER A 187 -32.16 25.07 -21.26
N GLY A 188 -32.36 26.37 -21.48
CA GLY A 188 -31.51 27.18 -22.35
C GLY A 188 -30.06 27.26 -21.84
N VAL A 189 -29.89 27.39 -20.52
CA VAL A 189 -28.57 27.34 -19.86
C VAL A 189 -27.93 25.94 -20.01
N LYS A 190 -28.71 24.86 -19.86
CA LYS A 190 -28.22 23.49 -20.07
C LYS A 190 -27.79 23.20 -21.51
N GLN A 191 -28.54 23.70 -22.50
CA GLN A 191 -28.26 23.47 -23.93
C GLN A 191 -27.02 24.23 -24.43
N GLN A 192 -26.83 25.48 -24.02
CA GLN A 192 -25.69 26.30 -24.45
C GLN A 192 -24.34 25.80 -23.92
N LEU A 193 -24.35 25.05 -22.83
CA LEU A 193 -23.13 24.62 -22.15
C LEU A 193 -22.64 23.24 -22.58
N SER A 194 -23.33 22.54 -23.49
CA SER A 194 -23.03 21.14 -23.84
C SER A 194 -22.63 20.38 -22.58
N ILE A 195 -23.59 20.19 -21.65
CA ILE A 195 -23.44 19.17 -20.61
C ILE A 195 -23.55 17.80 -21.32
N GLU A 196 -22.65 17.55 -22.27
CA GLU A 196 -22.32 16.23 -22.75
C GLU A 196 -21.59 15.58 -21.58
N ASN A 197 -22.36 14.97 -20.68
CA ASN A 197 -21.87 13.90 -19.81
C ASN A 197 -20.49 14.15 -19.16
N GLN A 198 -20.26 15.34 -18.57
CA GLN A 198 -19.11 15.64 -17.67
C GLN A 198 -19.23 14.90 -16.31
N GLN A 199 -19.73 13.66 -16.39
CA GLN A 199 -19.33 12.48 -15.64
C GLN A 199 -17.84 12.32 -15.33
N ASP A 200 -17.08 12.59 -16.38
CA ASP A 200 -15.73 12.15 -16.56
C ASP A 200 -14.82 13.34 -16.43
N TYR A 201 -14.12 13.43 -15.30
CA TYR A 201 -12.94 14.27 -15.13
C TYR A 201 -11.73 13.53 -15.73
N PRO A 202 -11.41 13.67 -17.03
CA PRO A 202 -10.37 12.86 -17.68
C PRO A 202 -9.00 13.05 -17.03
N GLN A 203 -8.66 14.25 -16.56
CA GLN A 203 -7.37 14.45 -15.88
C GLN A 203 -7.35 13.73 -14.52
N TYR A 204 -8.45 13.78 -13.77
CA TYR A 204 -8.58 13.01 -12.53
C TYR A 204 -8.51 11.50 -12.77
N LYS A 205 -9.14 10.99 -13.84
CA LYS A 205 -9.03 9.58 -14.24
C LYS A 205 -7.59 9.19 -14.61
N ASN A 206 -6.89 10.06 -15.33
CA ASN A 206 -5.48 9.87 -15.65
C ASN A 206 -4.63 9.83 -14.37
N LEU A 207 -4.92 10.68 -13.38
CA LEU A 207 -4.28 10.65 -12.07
C LEU A 207 -4.49 9.32 -11.35
N LEU A 208 -5.73 8.82 -11.29
CA LEU A 208 -6.02 7.52 -10.68
C LEU A 208 -5.30 6.37 -11.39
N LYS A 209 -5.22 6.41 -12.72
CA LYS A 209 -4.48 5.41 -13.50
C LYS A 209 -2.97 5.48 -13.23
N PHE A 210 -2.42 6.70 -13.16
CA PHE A 210 -1.01 6.93 -12.84
C PHE A 210 -0.67 6.39 -11.44
N ILE A 211 -1.45 6.76 -10.42
CA ILE A 211 -1.23 6.29 -9.04
C ILE A 211 -1.28 4.76 -8.98
N LYS A 212 -2.27 4.11 -9.60
CA LYS A 212 -2.39 2.65 -9.62
C LYS A 212 -1.19 1.93 -10.25
N LEU A 213 -0.58 2.51 -11.29
CA LEU A 213 0.60 1.91 -11.93
C LEU A 213 1.85 2.01 -11.05
N TYR A 214 2.01 3.11 -10.29
CA TYR A 214 3.22 3.38 -9.53
C TYR A 214 3.17 2.96 -8.04
N ASP A 215 1.97 2.75 -7.47
CA ASP A 215 1.80 2.19 -6.12
C ASP A 215 2.53 0.84 -5.96
N TYR A 216 2.53 0.03 -7.03
CA TYR A 216 3.21 -1.27 -7.05
C TYR A 216 4.75 -1.19 -7.08
N GLU A 217 5.34 -0.21 -7.78
CA GLU A 217 6.80 -0.10 -7.93
C GLU A 217 7.48 0.69 -6.81
N GLN A 218 6.81 1.72 -6.24
CA GLN A 218 7.37 2.51 -5.14
C GLN A 218 7.40 1.77 -3.80
N LEU A 219 6.41 0.91 -3.53
CA LEU A 219 6.45 -0.02 -2.39
C LEU A 219 7.66 -0.94 -2.47
N ASN A 220 8.06 -1.32 -3.69
CA ASN A 220 9.24 -2.13 -3.94
C ASN A 220 10.55 -1.36 -3.66
N PHE A 221 10.60 -0.04 -3.93
CA PHE A 221 11.75 0.82 -3.62
C PHE A 221 11.97 1.01 -2.12
N LEU A 222 10.93 1.38 -1.37
CA LEU A 222 11.02 1.53 0.08
C LEU A 222 11.37 0.18 0.73
N ASN A 223 10.77 -0.92 0.29
CA ASN A 223 11.11 -2.25 0.77
C ASN A 223 12.58 -2.61 0.49
N LYS A 224 13.16 -2.19 -0.66
CA LYS A 224 14.57 -2.43 -0.99
C LYS A 224 15.54 -1.60 -0.16
N ILE A 225 15.24 -0.34 0.12
CA ILE A 225 16.08 0.49 1.02
C ILE A 225 15.94 0.03 2.48
N VAL A 226 14.73 -0.37 2.90
CA VAL A 226 14.46 -0.90 4.24
C VAL A 226 15.20 -2.22 4.51
N LEU A 227 15.56 -3.00 3.48
CA LEU A 227 16.43 -4.19 3.64
C LEU A 227 17.80 -3.85 4.27
N LEU A 228 18.29 -2.61 4.14
CA LEU A 228 19.51 -2.15 4.81
C LEU A 228 19.30 -1.81 6.29
N GLN A 229 18.05 -1.58 6.71
CA GLN A 229 17.69 -1.17 8.07
C GLN A 229 17.11 -2.32 8.91
N ASN A 230 16.74 -3.45 8.29
CA ASN A 230 16.12 -4.54 9.02
C ASN A 230 17.16 -5.46 9.66
N GLU A 231 17.30 -5.31 10.98
CA GLU A 231 17.36 -6.46 11.89
C GLU A 231 16.45 -7.59 11.36
N GLN A 232 16.92 -8.83 11.39
CA GLN A 232 16.21 -10.05 10.99
C GLN A 232 14.74 -10.04 11.48
N LYS A 233 13.82 -9.57 10.63
CA LYS A 233 12.38 -9.51 10.89
C LYS A 233 11.69 -10.15 9.71
N LEU A 234 10.80 -11.11 9.99
CA LEU A 234 10.10 -11.87 8.96
C LEU A 234 9.21 -11.00 8.07
N LEU A 235 8.49 -10.02 8.64
CA LEU A 235 7.64 -9.11 7.86
C LEU A 235 8.43 -7.94 7.28
N THR A 236 8.13 -7.56 6.04
CA THR A 236 8.49 -6.24 5.51
C THR A 236 7.80 -5.12 6.29
N LEU A 237 8.39 -3.92 6.24
CA LEU A 237 7.79 -2.73 6.87
C LEU A 237 6.38 -2.45 6.31
N TYR A 238 6.22 -2.59 4.99
CA TYR A 238 4.93 -2.45 4.32
C TYR A 238 3.89 -3.42 4.89
N SER A 239 4.17 -4.73 4.89
CA SER A 239 3.24 -5.74 5.40
C SER A 239 2.92 -5.52 6.86
N LYS A 240 3.93 -5.24 7.69
CA LYS A 240 3.73 -4.89 9.10
C LYS A 240 2.74 -3.73 9.27
N GLN A 241 2.89 -2.66 8.49
CA GLN A 241 2.04 -1.47 8.59
C GLN A 241 0.62 -1.75 8.06
N LYS A 242 0.50 -2.51 6.95
CA LYS A 242 -0.77 -2.99 6.41
C LYS A 242 -1.55 -3.81 7.43
N LEU A 243 -0.89 -4.77 8.09
CA LEU A 243 -1.50 -5.61 9.13
C LEU A 243 -1.93 -4.79 10.35
N LEU A 244 -1.10 -3.85 10.83
CA LEU A 244 -1.47 -2.99 11.96
C LEU A 244 -2.68 -2.11 11.66
N ASN A 245 -2.73 -1.48 10.48
CA ASN A 245 -3.89 -0.70 10.05
C ASN A 245 -5.15 -1.57 9.97
N PHE A 246 -5.02 -2.80 9.47
CA PHE A 246 -6.14 -3.75 9.39
C PHE A 246 -6.65 -4.14 10.79
N ILE A 247 -5.75 -4.40 11.73
CA ILE A 247 -6.10 -4.70 13.14
C ILE A 247 -6.83 -3.51 13.78
N GLN A 248 -6.30 -2.29 13.65
CA GLN A 248 -6.94 -1.07 14.17
C GLN A 248 -8.35 -0.89 13.63
N HIS A 249 -8.52 -1.02 12.32
CA HIS A 249 -9.82 -0.90 11.66
C HIS A 249 -10.79 -1.97 12.17
N LYS A 250 -10.38 -3.24 12.24
CA LYS A 250 -11.24 -4.34 12.67
C LYS A 250 -11.62 -4.30 14.15
N GLN A 251 -10.81 -3.66 14.99
CA GLN A 251 -11.13 -3.45 16.41
C GLN A 251 -11.79 -2.10 16.69
N ASN A 252 -12.10 -1.29 15.66
CA ASN A 252 -12.61 0.08 15.81
C ASN A 252 -11.73 0.95 16.74
N TYR A 253 -10.42 0.78 16.65
CA TYR A 253 -9.46 1.42 17.54
C TYR A 253 -8.69 2.53 16.81
N THR A 254 -8.81 3.77 17.30
CA THR A 254 -8.37 4.98 16.58
C THR A 254 -7.00 5.50 16.98
N LYS A 255 -6.47 5.09 18.14
CA LYS A 255 -5.11 5.45 18.55
C LYS A 255 -4.08 4.53 17.91
N LYS A 256 -2.81 4.95 17.96
CA LYS A 256 -1.68 4.13 17.52
C LYS A 256 -1.62 2.84 18.35
N ILE A 257 -1.32 1.73 17.68
CA ILE A 257 -1.02 0.43 18.31
C ILE A 257 0.46 0.11 18.11
N SER A 258 1.02 -0.75 18.97
CA SER A 258 2.41 -1.20 18.87
C SER A 258 2.53 -2.72 18.97
N LEU A 259 3.67 -3.26 18.55
CA LEU A 259 3.97 -4.69 18.61
C LEU A 259 5.05 -4.95 19.65
N GLN A 260 4.74 -5.81 20.62
CA GLN A 260 5.72 -6.35 21.56
C GLN A 260 6.09 -7.78 21.14
N GLN A 261 7.37 -8.02 20.80
CA GLN A 261 7.84 -9.35 20.44
C GLN A 261 7.92 -10.24 21.68
N ILE A 262 7.11 -11.29 21.74
CA ILE A 262 7.03 -12.19 22.90
C ILE A 262 7.73 -13.53 22.65
N TYR A 263 7.91 -13.90 21.37
CA TYR A 263 8.57 -15.13 20.94
C TYR A 263 9.37 -14.88 19.66
N LEU A 264 10.57 -15.46 19.61
CA LEU A 264 11.38 -15.57 18.41
C LEU A 264 12.11 -16.91 18.46
N ASP A 265 11.93 -17.74 17.46
CA ASP A 265 12.44 -19.11 17.42
C ASP A 265 13.97 -19.21 17.57
N THR A 266 14.74 -18.29 16.98
CA THR A 266 16.20 -18.26 17.14
C THR A 266 16.66 -17.95 18.58
N ARG A 267 15.79 -17.31 19.38
CA ARG A 267 16.03 -16.99 20.79
C ARG A 267 15.43 -18.04 21.74
N ASP A 268 14.20 -18.46 21.47
CA ASP A 268 13.37 -19.25 22.38
C ASP A 268 13.33 -20.74 21.99
N GLY A 269 13.78 -21.11 20.79
CA GLY A 269 13.79 -22.46 20.24
C GLY A 269 12.47 -22.85 19.56
N LEU A 270 12.53 -23.45 18.37
CA LEU A 270 11.37 -23.86 17.57
C LEU A 270 10.78 -25.19 18.08
N ASN A 271 9.98 -25.15 19.14
CA ASN A 271 9.25 -26.32 19.64
C ASN A 271 7.96 -25.93 20.37
N ILE A 272 7.10 -26.92 20.59
CA ILE A 272 5.76 -26.67 21.12
C ILE A 272 5.74 -26.18 22.57
N GLN A 273 6.71 -26.62 23.38
CA GLN A 273 6.79 -26.28 24.79
C GLN A 273 7.14 -24.80 24.98
N THR A 274 8.08 -24.30 24.20
CA THR A 274 8.52 -22.89 24.23
C THR A 274 7.47 -21.97 23.61
N PHE A 275 6.79 -22.43 22.55
CA PHE A 275 5.60 -21.74 22.01
C PHE A 275 4.54 -21.51 23.10
N TRP A 276 4.04 -22.57 23.72
CA TRP A 276 2.99 -22.44 24.73
C TRP A 276 3.48 -21.68 25.97
N LYS A 277 4.75 -21.80 26.36
CA LYS A 277 5.32 -20.99 27.45
C LYS A 277 5.22 -19.49 27.19
N LYS A 278 5.23 -19.04 25.92
CA LYS A 278 5.12 -17.62 25.56
C LYS A 278 3.69 -17.20 25.21
N ALA A 279 2.91 -18.08 24.57
CA ALA A 279 1.58 -17.76 24.06
C ALA A 279 0.44 -18.02 25.07
N ASP A 280 0.61 -18.96 26.00
CA ASP A 280 -0.46 -19.36 26.91
C ASP A 280 -0.95 -18.20 27.79
N LYS A 281 -2.28 -18.11 27.92
CA LYS A 281 -3.03 -17.05 28.61
C LYS A 281 -2.79 -15.64 28.06
N LYS A 282 -2.34 -15.51 26.80
CA LYS A 282 -2.24 -14.23 26.09
C LYS A 282 -3.33 -14.07 25.05
N LYS A 283 -3.62 -12.82 24.71
CA LYS A 283 -4.56 -12.44 23.66
C LYS A 283 -3.90 -11.43 22.72
N ASP A 284 -4.60 -11.07 21.65
CA ASP A 284 -4.13 -10.09 20.67
C ASP A 284 -2.78 -10.50 20.06
N LEU A 285 -2.70 -11.75 19.62
CA LEU A 285 -1.46 -12.35 19.12
C LEU A 285 -1.41 -12.30 17.59
N LEU A 286 -0.32 -11.73 17.07
CA LEU A 286 0.08 -11.80 15.67
C LEU A 286 1.21 -12.83 15.55
N MET A 287 0.95 -13.92 14.83
CA MET A 287 1.87 -15.02 14.60
C MET A 287 2.37 -14.98 13.15
N ILE A 288 3.68 -14.99 12.94
CA ILE A 288 4.31 -14.83 11.62
C ILE A 288 5.29 -15.97 11.39
N PHE A 289 5.12 -16.70 10.29
CA PHE A 289 5.91 -17.85 9.94
C PHE A 289 6.63 -17.62 8.61
N ALA A 290 7.82 -18.19 8.48
CA ALA A 290 8.43 -18.45 7.20
C ALA A 290 8.60 -19.95 6.97
N SER A 291 8.15 -20.46 5.83
CA SER A 291 8.38 -21.85 5.42
C SER A 291 9.78 -22.04 4.83
N LYS A 292 10.25 -23.29 4.79
CA LYS A 292 11.46 -23.67 4.04
C LYS A 292 11.35 -23.42 2.53
N SER A 293 10.14 -23.32 1.99
CA SER A 293 9.87 -22.94 0.59
C SER A 293 9.95 -21.42 0.36
N GLY A 294 10.18 -20.61 1.39
CA GLY A 294 10.37 -19.16 1.28
C GLY A 294 9.08 -18.33 1.33
N TYR A 295 7.96 -18.93 1.78
CA TYR A 295 6.69 -18.23 1.94
C TYR A 295 6.60 -17.59 3.32
N ILE A 296 6.09 -16.37 3.40
CA ILE A 296 5.85 -15.64 4.65
C ILE A 296 4.35 -15.46 4.81
N PHE A 297 3.83 -15.94 5.94
CA PHE A 297 2.39 -16.02 6.20
C PHE A 297 2.10 -16.04 7.70
N GLY A 298 0.84 -15.98 8.05
CA GLY A 298 0.46 -16.13 9.45
C GLY A 298 -0.97 -15.81 9.75
N GLY A 299 -1.22 -15.48 11.01
CA GLY A 299 -2.55 -15.17 11.51
C GLY A 299 -2.51 -14.24 12.71
N TYR A 300 -3.57 -13.46 12.82
CA TYR A 300 -3.86 -12.63 13.97
C TYR A 300 -5.17 -13.08 14.62
N SER A 301 -5.21 -13.10 15.96
CA SER A 301 -6.46 -13.26 16.69
C SER A 301 -6.48 -12.45 17.98
N PRO A 302 -7.60 -11.75 18.29
CA PRO A 302 -7.82 -11.12 19.59
C PRO A 302 -8.21 -12.14 20.69
N CYS A 303 -8.42 -13.40 20.33
CA CYS A 303 -8.87 -14.42 21.27
C CYS A 303 -7.81 -14.73 22.33
N LEU A 304 -8.27 -15.10 23.54
CA LEU A 304 -7.39 -15.66 24.57
C LEU A 304 -6.88 -17.03 24.11
N SER A 305 -5.57 -17.14 23.93
CA SER A 305 -4.85 -18.38 23.71
C SER A 305 -4.77 -19.14 25.03
N ASP A 306 -5.40 -20.31 25.08
CA ASP A 306 -5.49 -21.11 26.30
C ASP A 306 -5.22 -22.58 25.98
N LYS A 307 -4.00 -23.04 26.29
CA LYS A 307 -3.57 -24.39 25.93
C LYS A 307 -4.40 -25.50 26.59
N SER A 308 -5.08 -25.18 27.71
CA SER A 308 -5.89 -26.14 28.47
C SER A 308 -7.33 -26.27 27.98
N LYS A 309 -7.73 -25.46 26.98
CA LYS A 309 -9.12 -25.34 26.56
C LYS A 309 -9.64 -26.55 25.78
N GLY A 310 -8.83 -27.12 24.89
CA GLY A 310 -9.19 -28.30 24.10
C GLY A 310 -10.38 -28.10 23.14
N THR A 311 -10.75 -26.85 22.85
CA THR A 311 -11.88 -26.51 21.99
C THR A 311 -11.65 -25.20 21.23
N TYR A 312 -12.52 -24.90 20.27
CA TYR A 312 -12.51 -23.65 19.53
C TYR A 312 -12.84 -22.44 20.43
N VAL A 313 -12.23 -21.31 20.09
CA VAL A 313 -12.44 -20.01 20.73
C VAL A 313 -13.13 -19.09 19.74
N ALA A 314 -14.19 -18.45 20.21
CA ALA A 314 -14.98 -17.54 19.41
C ALA A 314 -14.35 -16.15 19.37
N ASP A 315 -14.26 -15.58 18.18
CA ASP A 315 -14.01 -14.17 17.96
C ASP A 315 -15.31 -13.45 17.64
N HIS A 316 -15.90 -12.82 18.67
CA HIS A 316 -17.18 -12.14 18.52
C HIS A 316 -17.10 -10.86 17.68
N GLN A 317 -15.91 -10.28 17.49
CA GLN A 317 -15.69 -9.01 16.79
C GLN A 317 -15.28 -9.20 15.32
N LEU A 318 -15.04 -10.44 14.88
CA LEU A 318 -14.59 -10.77 13.52
C LEU A 318 -13.28 -10.06 13.15
N SER A 319 -12.39 -9.92 14.13
CA SER A 319 -11.11 -9.23 13.97
C SER A 319 -9.96 -10.20 13.65
N SER A 320 -10.19 -11.51 13.77
CA SER A 320 -9.23 -12.55 13.40
C SER A 320 -9.10 -12.62 11.89
N PHE A 321 -7.88 -12.82 11.43
CA PHE A 321 -7.59 -13.01 10.01
C PHE A 321 -6.34 -13.86 9.83
N LEU A 322 -6.22 -14.46 8.67
CA LEU A 322 -4.97 -15.02 8.14
C LEU A 322 -4.37 -14.04 7.14
N PHE A 323 -3.09 -14.16 6.86
CA PHE A 323 -2.44 -13.36 5.82
C PHE A 323 -1.34 -14.15 5.12
N SER A 324 -1.05 -13.75 3.89
CA SER A 324 0.13 -14.15 3.13
C SER A 324 0.85 -12.89 2.68
N GLU A 325 2.06 -12.67 3.17
CA GLU A 325 2.92 -11.60 2.67
C GLU A 325 3.41 -11.93 1.26
N THR A 326 3.67 -13.20 0.97
CA THR A 326 4.11 -13.65 -0.36
C THR A 326 3.09 -13.35 -1.46
N TYR A 327 1.80 -13.41 -1.15
CA TYR A 327 0.72 -13.07 -2.09
C TYR A 327 0.11 -11.68 -1.85
N ASP A 328 0.57 -10.96 -0.83
CA ASP A 328 0.01 -9.68 -0.38
C ASP A 328 -1.50 -9.72 -0.05
N GLU A 329 -1.96 -10.84 0.52
CA GLU A 329 -3.39 -11.10 0.79
C GLU A 329 -3.69 -11.16 2.30
N ILE A 330 -4.89 -10.71 2.67
CA ILE A 330 -5.46 -10.83 4.02
C ILE A 330 -6.80 -11.56 3.89
N TYR A 331 -6.96 -12.63 4.66
CA TYR A 331 -8.13 -13.50 4.66
C TYR A 331 -8.90 -13.30 5.98
N PRO A 332 -9.94 -12.46 6.01
CA PRO A 332 -10.73 -12.23 7.23
C PRO A 332 -11.56 -13.47 7.60
N ILE A 333 -11.85 -13.64 8.89
CA ILE A 333 -12.78 -14.69 9.33
C ILE A 333 -14.19 -14.46 8.76
N LYS A 334 -14.84 -15.52 8.29
CA LYS A 334 -16.22 -15.47 7.78
C LYS A 334 -17.19 -15.24 8.94
N LEU A 335 -18.24 -14.44 8.70
CA LEU A 335 -19.27 -14.13 9.70
C LEU A 335 -19.86 -15.40 10.36
N GLY A 336 -20.17 -16.42 9.56
CA GLY A 336 -20.74 -17.69 10.04
C GLY A 336 -19.73 -18.61 10.73
N GLN A 337 -18.45 -18.24 10.79
CA GLN A 337 -17.36 -19.07 11.32
C GLN A 337 -16.69 -18.44 12.54
N ARG A 338 -17.27 -17.35 13.07
CA ARG A 338 -16.77 -16.61 14.23
C ARG A 338 -16.57 -17.45 15.50
N SER A 339 -17.35 -18.51 15.69
CA SER A 339 -17.21 -19.44 16.83
C SER A 339 -15.98 -20.34 16.73
N ASN A 340 -15.39 -20.43 15.53
CA ASN A 340 -14.32 -21.33 15.19
C ASN A 340 -13.05 -20.57 14.80
N ALA A 341 -12.78 -19.42 15.44
CA ALA A 341 -11.68 -18.54 15.04
C ALA A 341 -10.32 -19.21 15.25
N ILE A 342 -10.04 -19.66 16.47
CA ILE A 342 -8.83 -20.42 16.78
C ILE A 342 -9.17 -21.65 17.60
N TYR A 343 -8.34 -22.69 17.51
CA TYR A 343 -8.39 -23.84 18.40
C TYR A 343 -7.13 -23.85 19.28
N CYS A 344 -7.31 -24.12 20.57
CA CYS A 344 -6.21 -24.14 21.52
C CYS A 344 -6.15 -25.48 22.26
N SER A 345 -5.02 -26.15 22.16
CA SER A 345 -4.70 -27.37 22.88
C SER A 345 -3.18 -27.51 23.00
N GLU A 346 -2.71 -27.95 24.16
CA GLU A 346 -1.28 -28.14 24.42
C GLU A 346 -0.59 -29.12 23.45
N SER A 347 -1.35 -30.02 22.83
CA SER A 347 -0.84 -31.04 21.92
C SER A 347 -0.56 -30.53 20.50
N TYR A 348 -0.96 -29.30 20.17
CA TYR A 348 -0.82 -28.72 18.84
C TYR A 348 -0.20 -27.33 18.90
N GLY A 349 0.44 -26.94 17.81
CA GLY A 349 0.79 -25.54 17.56
C GLY A 349 -0.46 -24.70 17.28
N PRO A 350 -0.29 -23.53 16.67
CA PRO A 350 -1.41 -22.66 16.35
C PRO A 350 -2.34 -23.29 15.32
N ILE A 351 -3.64 -23.19 15.60
CA ILE A 351 -4.73 -23.61 14.70
C ILE A 351 -5.70 -22.45 14.54
N PHE A 352 -5.92 -22.05 13.31
CA PHE A 352 -6.94 -21.08 12.92
C PHE A 352 -8.00 -21.79 12.07
N GLY A 353 -9.26 -21.58 12.41
CA GLY A 353 -10.39 -22.09 11.64
C GLY A 353 -10.78 -23.54 11.95
N SER A 354 -12.08 -23.83 11.86
CA SER A 354 -12.64 -25.20 11.94
C SER A 354 -12.18 -26.14 10.85
N GLY A 355 -11.69 -25.60 9.73
CA GLY A 355 -11.15 -26.37 8.63
C GLY A 355 -9.64 -26.55 8.71
N HIS A 356 -8.98 -26.16 9.80
CA HIS A 356 -7.51 -26.13 9.83
C HIS A 356 -6.99 -25.24 8.69
N ASP A 357 -7.59 -24.05 8.55
CA ASP A 357 -7.28 -23.07 7.51
C ASP A 357 -5.82 -22.61 7.60
N LEU A 358 -5.30 -22.54 8.84
CA LEU A 358 -3.89 -22.59 9.15
C LEU A 358 -3.69 -23.52 10.35
N PHE A 359 -3.11 -24.70 10.09
CA PHE A 359 -2.71 -25.64 11.13
C PHE A 359 -1.20 -25.89 11.07
N ILE A 360 -0.53 -25.64 12.20
CA ILE A 360 0.88 -26.00 12.42
C ILE A 360 0.95 -27.08 13.50
N GLY A 361 1.50 -28.24 13.14
CA GLY A 361 1.72 -29.37 14.04
C GLY A 361 2.75 -29.06 15.13
N ALA A 362 2.78 -29.89 16.18
CA ALA A 362 3.68 -29.69 17.33
C ALA A 362 5.18 -29.77 16.96
N ASP A 363 5.51 -30.41 15.84
CA ASP A 363 6.87 -30.50 15.29
C ASP A 363 7.25 -29.29 14.42
N PHE A 364 6.30 -28.36 14.18
CA PHE A 364 6.45 -27.22 13.27
C PHE A 364 6.84 -27.63 11.83
N GLN A 365 6.74 -28.91 11.48
CA GLN A 365 7.00 -29.40 10.12
C GLN A 365 5.69 -29.79 9.42
N THR A 366 4.81 -30.46 10.16
CA THR A 366 3.50 -30.93 9.68
C THR A 366 2.42 -29.87 9.83
N GLY A 367 1.35 -29.98 9.05
CA GLY A 367 0.26 -29.02 9.04
C GLY A 367 -0.68 -29.17 7.85
N SER A 368 -1.66 -28.28 7.73
CA SER A 368 -2.63 -28.24 6.62
C SER A 368 -3.25 -26.84 6.45
N SER A 369 -3.90 -26.61 5.30
CA SER A 369 -4.71 -25.41 5.02
C SER A 369 -5.93 -25.79 4.16
N ILE A 370 -7.10 -25.98 4.79
CA ILE A 370 -8.35 -26.42 4.10
C ILE A 370 -9.37 -25.26 3.93
N GLN A 371 -8.97 -24.03 4.22
CA GLN A 371 -9.61 -22.77 3.78
C GLN A 371 -11.14 -22.66 3.97
N LYS A 372 -11.64 -23.16 5.11
CA LYS A 372 -13.09 -23.22 5.39
C LYS A 372 -13.60 -21.98 6.11
N SER A 373 -12.90 -21.56 7.16
CA SER A 373 -13.36 -20.57 8.16
C SER A 373 -12.99 -19.12 7.82
N TYR A 374 -11.90 -18.93 7.09
CA TYR A 374 -11.42 -17.64 6.61
C TYR A 374 -11.76 -17.47 5.13
N ASP A 375 -11.91 -16.23 4.70
CA ASP A 375 -12.32 -15.88 3.34
C ASP A 375 -11.12 -15.73 2.42
N PHE A 376 -10.87 -16.77 1.61
CA PHE A 376 -9.85 -16.80 0.56
C PHE A 376 -10.38 -16.33 -0.81
N GLY A 377 -11.64 -15.86 -0.86
CA GLY A 377 -12.29 -15.50 -2.11
C GLY A 377 -12.38 -16.69 -3.09
N ASN A 378 -11.99 -16.46 -4.34
CA ASN A 378 -12.03 -17.46 -5.41
C ASN A 378 -10.75 -18.32 -5.51
N SER A 379 -9.72 -17.99 -4.75
CA SER A 379 -8.47 -18.71 -4.73
C SER A 379 -8.57 -19.83 -3.69
N GLN A 380 -8.74 -21.07 -4.12
CA GLN A 380 -8.85 -22.24 -3.24
C GLN A 380 -7.79 -23.29 -3.57
N LEU A 381 -6.52 -22.91 -3.41
CA LEU A 381 -5.41 -23.86 -3.56
C LEU A 381 -4.86 -24.18 -2.17
N GLU A 382 -4.81 -25.46 -1.79
CA GLU A 382 -4.28 -25.92 -0.49
C GLU A 382 -2.85 -25.41 -0.22
N THR A 383 -2.10 -25.07 -1.27
CA THR A 383 -0.74 -24.53 -1.19
C THR A 383 -0.66 -23.01 -1.01
N GLN A 384 -1.78 -22.28 -0.96
CA GLN A 384 -1.79 -20.81 -1.03
C GLN A 384 -1.22 -20.12 0.21
N ILE A 385 -1.22 -20.77 1.38
CA ILE A 385 -0.66 -20.16 2.60
C ILE A 385 0.86 -20.37 2.69
N PHE A 386 1.33 -21.61 2.60
CA PHE A 386 2.75 -21.94 2.85
C PHE A 386 3.52 -22.41 1.59
N GLY A 387 2.91 -22.36 0.41
CA GLY A 387 3.56 -22.65 -0.88
C GLY A 387 3.81 -24.13 -1.16
N TYR A 388 3.30 -25.02 -0.32
CA TYR A 388 3.47 -26.47 -0.45
C TYR A 388 2.26 -27.20 0.15
N SER A 389 2.29 -28.54 0.26
CA SER A 389 1.23 -29.33 0.93
C SER A 389 1.38 -29.44 2.44
N ILE A 390 2.59 -29.12 2.96
CA ILE A 390 2.89 -29.02 4.40
C ILE A 390 3.71 -27.75 4.69
N PRO A 391 3.61 -27.17 5.90
CA PRO A 391 4.20 -25.88 6.21
C PRO A 391 5.73 -25.87 6.31
N ASN A 392 6.35 -26.92 6.87
CA ASN A 392 7.81 -27.02 7.00
C ASN A 392 8.48 -25.73 7.50
N ILE A 393 8.14 -25.30 8.72
CA ILE A 393 8.55 -23.99 9.24
C ILE A 393 10.07 -23.91 9.39
N LYS A 394 10.62 -22.79 8.92
CA LYS A 394 12.02 -22.41 9.00
C LYS A 394 12.25 -21.39 10.11
N GLU A 395 11.39 -20.37 10.20
CA GLU A 395 11.49 -19.26 11.15
C GLU A 395 10.09 -18.91 11.68
N PHE A 396 10.01 -18.45 12.94
CA PHE A 396 8.73 -18.16 13.59
C PHE A 396 8.86 -17.02 14.63
N GLU A 397 7.97 -16.03 14.51
CA GLU A 397 7.85 -14.89 15.42
C GLU A 397 6.41 -14.77 15.97
N ILE A 398 6.30 -14.31 17.23
CA ILE A 398 5.01 -13.92 17.81
C ILE A 398 5.13 -12.53 18.42
N PHE A 399 4.18 -11.67 18.04
CA PHE A 399 3.99 -10.37 18.65
C PHE A 399 2.67 -10.34 19.39
N GLN A 400 2.68 -9.71 20.56
CA GLN A 400 1.47 -9.27 21.24
C GLN A 400 1.20 -7.83 20.82
N VAL A 401 0.01 -7.57 20.31
CA VAL A 401 -0.43 -6.22 19.93
C VAL A 401 -0.81 -5.46 21.19
N GLN A 402 -0.24 -4.27 21.35
CA GLN A 402 -0.51 -3.37 22.47
C GLN A 402 -1.40 -2.21 21.99
N PHE A 403 -2.47 -1.98 22.74
CA PHE A 403 -3.44 -0.91 22.52
C PHE A 403 -3.27 0.11 23.65
N ASP A 404 -2.82 1.32 23.31
CA ASP A 404 -2.44 2.41 24.23
C ASP A 404 -3.59 3.25 24.87
#